data_AF-A0A4R7FZY3-F1
#
_entry.id   AF-A0A4R7FZY3-F1
#
_cell.length_a   1.000
_cell.length_b   1.000
_cell.length_c   1.000
_cell.angle_alpha   90.00
_cell.angle_beta   90.00
_cell.angle_gamma   90.00
#
_symmetry.space_group_name_H-M   'P 1'
#
loop_
_entity.id
_entity.type
_entity.pdbx_description
1 polymer ?
#
loop_
_entity_poly.entity_id
_entity_poly.type
_entity_poly.pdbx_seq_one_letter_code
_entity_poly.pdbx_strand_id
1 'polypeptide(L)'
;MSVKDLLDVAGQVTTAGAKMHRQSAPATHDAPVVQRLRAAGAVIVGETNMTEFAFSDVGITPHFGTPSNAADVLHIPGGSSSVAGVSVGRSLVDIAIGSDSGGSVRIPAALSRPCRRWSSAGLPTPRHLRGATRR
;
A
#
# COMPACT_ATOMS: atom_id res chain seq x y z
N MET A 1 -7.72 -5.31 0.95
CA MET A 1 -6.30 -5.26 1.36
C MET A 1 -5.40 -5.59 0.18
N SER A 2 -4.12 -5.24 0.23
CA SER A 2 -3.13 -5.60 -0.79
C SER A 2 -2.00 -6.44 -0.21
N VAL A 3 -1.33 -7.24 -1.05
CA VAL A 3 -0.29 -8.19 -0.61
C VAL A 3 0.98 -7.99 -1.41
N LYS A 4 2.14 -7.90 -0.75
CA LYS A 4 3.44 -7.76 -1.43
C LYS A 4 3.72 -8.96 -2.32
N ASP A 5 4.24 -8.70 -3.52
CA ASP A 5 4.65 -9.67 -4.56
C ASP A 5 5.87 -10.54 -4.17
N LEU A 6 6.00 -10.87 -2.89
CA LEU A 6 6.90 -11.86 -2.32
C LEU A 6 6.11 -13.01 -1.66
N LEU A 7 4.81 -12.83 -1.50
CA LEU A 7 3.92 -13.77 -0.85
C LEU A 7 3.03 -14.40 -1.91
N ASP A 8 3.08 -15.72 -2.01
CA ASP A 8 2.26 -16.45 -2.97
C ASP A 8 0.77 -16.17 -2.77
N VAL A 9 0.11 -15.81 -3.88
CA VAL A 9 -1.35 -15.78 -4.00
C VAL A 9 -1.74 -16.80 -5.05
N ALA A 10 -2.62 -17.75 -4.69
CA ALA A 10 -3.02 -18.82 -5.58
C ALA A 10 -3.58 -18.26 -6.91
N GLY A 11 -3.05 -18.79 -8.02
CA GLY A 11 -3.40 -18.35 -9.37
C GLY A 11 -2.68 -17.10 -9.87
N GLN A 12 -1.80 -16.50 -9.07
CA GLN A 12 -0.94 -15.38 -9.49
C GLN A 12 0.53 -15.80 -9.60
N VAL A 13 1.30 -15.05 -10.40
CA VAL A 13 2.74 -15.27 -10.55
C VAL A 13 3.48 -14.38 -9.56
N THR A 14 4.11 -14.98 -8.56
CA THR A 14 4.97 -14.27 -7.60
C THR A 14 6.26 -13.85 -8.28
N THR A 15 6.43 -12.56 -8.58
CA THR A 15 7.62 -12.10 -9.33
C THR A 15 8.78 -11.66 -8.44
N ALA A 16 8.55 -11.43 -7.14
CA ALA A 16 9.53 -10.83 -6.23
C ALA A 16 10.10 -9.50 -6.76
N GLY A 17 9.34 -8.75 -7.57
CA GLY A 17 9.80 -7.56 -8.27
C GLY A 17 10.89 -7.81 -9.33
N ALA A 18 11.17 -9.08 -9.67
CA ALA A 18 12.23 -9.49 -10.58
C ALA A 18 11.69 -9.84 -11.97
N LYS A 19 12.35 -9.36 -13.03
CA LYS A 19 11.94 -9.68 -14.41
C LYS A 19 12.04 -11.17 -14.71
N MET A 20 12.98 -11.87 -14.10
CA MET A 20 13.22 -13.31 -14.34
C MET A 20 12.05 -14.21 -13.91
N HIS A 21 11.22 -13.76 -12.96
CA HIS A 21 10.08 -14.55 -12.47
C HIS A 21 8.77 -14.23 -13.19
N ARG A 22 8.77 -13.27 -14.14
CA ARG A 22 7.55 -12.86 -14.85
C ARG A 22 6.88 -13.97 -15.67
N GLN A 23 7.63 -15.01 -16.02
CA GLN A 23 7.16 -16.18 -16.77
C GLN A 23 7.13 -17.46 -15.91
N SER A 24 7.30 -17.32 -14.59
CA SER A 24 7.15 -18.44 -13.67
C SER A 24 5.70 -18.95 -13.68
N ALA A 25 5.52 -20.22 -13.35
CA ALA A 25 4.18 -20.78 -13.18
C ALA A 25 3.45 -20.05 -12.04
N PRO A 26 2.14 -19.78 -12.17
CA PRO A 26 1.36 -19.25 -11.07
C PRO A 26 1.42 -20.13 -9.83
N ALA A 27 1.40 -19.52 -8.64
CA ALA A 27 1.37 -20.24 -7.39
C ALA A 27 0.13 -21.13 -7.30
N THR A 28 0.33 -22.37 -6.88
CA THR A 28 -0.76 -23.35 -6.72
C THR A 28 -1.50 -23.18 -5.40
N HIS A 29 -0.87 -22.55 -4.41
CA HIS A 29 -1.40 -22.35 -3.07
C HIS A 29 -1.07 -20.94 -2.58
N ASP A 30 -1.97 -20.37 -1.79
CA ASP A 30 -1.71 -19.14 -1.05
C ASP A 30 -0.61 -19.38 0.00
N ALA A 31 0.22 -18.37 0.26
CA ALA A 31 1.15 -18.37 1.40
C ALA A 31 0.38 -18.49 2.73
N PRO A 32 0.97 -19.08 3.80
CA PRO A 32 0.24 -19.30 5.06
C PRO A 32 -0.39 -18.04 5.68
N VAL A 33 0.24 -16.87 5.49
CA VAL A 33 -0.33 -15.58 5.93
C VAL A 33 -1.55 -15.19 5.10
N VAL A 34 -1.50 -15.40 3.80
CA VAL A 34 -2.60 -15.12 2.86
C VAL A 34 -3.78 -16.04 3.18
N GLN A 35 -3.53 -17.33 3.40
CA GLN A 35 -4.55 -18.30 3.80
C GLN A 35 -5.27 -17.88 5.08
N ARG A 36 -4.53 -17.50 6.13
CA ARG A 36 -5.10 -17.05 7.41
C ARG A 36 -5.95 -15.79 7.25
N LEU A 37 -5.49 -14.84 6.45
CA LEU A 37 -6.24 -13.60 6.22
C LEU A 37 -7.53 -13.86 5.43
N ARG A 38 -7.48 -14.72 4.40
CA ARG A 38 -8.70 -15.14 3.68
C ARG A 38 -9.68 -15.87 4.60
N ALA A 39 -9.18 -16.78 5.44
CA ALA A 39 -10.01 -17.48 6.43
C ALA A 39 -10.65 -16.52 7.44
N ALA A 40 -10.01 -15.39 7.74
CA ALA A 40 -10.57 -14.31 8.56
C ALA A 40 -11.53 -13.38 7.79
N GLY A 41 -11.83 -13.65 6.51
CA GLY A 41 -12.74 -12.86 5.69
C GLY A 41 -12.09 -11.69 4.94
N ALA A 42 -10.77 -11.61 4.89
CA ALA A 42 -10.08 -10.52 4.19
C ALA A 42 -10.18 -10.68 2.66
N VAL A 43 -10.55 -9.60 1.98
CA VAL A 43 -10.58 -9.53 0.51
C VAL A 43 -9.27 -8.94 -0.02
N ILE A 44 -8.57 -9.72 -0.83
CA ILE A 44 -7.35 -9.30 -1.53
C ILE A 44 -7.75 -8.58 -2.81
N VAL A 45 -7.45 -7.29 -2.86
CA VAL A 45 -7.72 -6.42 -4.01
C VAL A 45 -6.66 -6.61 -5.10
N GLY A 46 -5.44 -6.96 -4.71
CA GLY A 46 -4.37 -7.28 -5.64
C GLY A 46 -3.00 -7.37 -4.96
N GLU A 47 -2.02 -7.75 -5.76
CA GLU A 47 -0.62 -7.78 -5.36
C GLU A 47 0.04 -6.40 -5.56
N THR A 48 0.98 -6.06 -4.69
CA THR A 48 1.71 -4.80 -4.73
C THR A 48 3.14 -5.02 -5.15
N ASN A 49 3.56 -4.25 -6.15
CA ASN A 49 4.94 -4.20 -6.62
C ASN A 49 5.92 -3.79 -5.50
N MET A 50 7.16 -4.21 -5.67
CA MET A 50 8.25 -4.06 -4.72
C MET A 50 9.58 -3.85 -5.43
N THR A 51 10.63 -3.46 -4.70
CA THR A 51 11.98 -3.53 -5.25
C THR A 51 12.40 -4.99 -5.38
N GLU A 52 13.07 -5.31 -6.49
CA GLU A 52 13.57 -6.63 -6.85
C GLU A 52 14.25 -7.33 -5.66
N PHE A 53 13.78 -8.54 -5.36
CA PHE A 53 14.20 -9.41 -4.25
C PHE A 53 14.18 -8.77 -2.86
N ALA A 54 13.35 -7.75 -2.67
CA ALA A 54 13.27 -6.96 -1.44
C ALA A 54 14.58 -6.24 -1.07
N PHE A 55 15.48 -6.05 -2.03
CA PHE A 55 16.86 -5.62 -1.76
C PHE A 55 17.10 -4.12 -2.03
N SER A 56 16.22 -3.27 -1.50
CA SER A 56 16.42 -1.82 -1.43
C SER A 56 15.35 -1.15 -0.57
N ASP A 57 15.75 -0.07 0.10
CA ASP A 57 14.85 0.75 0.91
C ASP A 57 14.32 1.99 0.16
N VAL A 58 14.76 2.20 -1.08
CA VAL A 58 14.37 3.38 -1.89
C VAL A 58 13.01 3.19 -2.56
N GLY A 59 12.66 1.95 -2.90
CA GLY A 59 11.38 1.61 -3.54
C GLY A 59 11.34 1.79 -5.06
N ILE A 60 12.51 1.96 -5.69
CA ILE A 60 12.64 1.99 -7.15
C ILE A 60 12.44 0.59 -7.72
N THR A 61 11.63 0.48 -8.76
CA THR A 61 11.37 -0.80 -9.44
C THR A 61 11.49 -0.64 -10.97
N PRO A 62 12.65 -0.96 -11.57
CA PRO A 62 12.90 -0.70 -12.99
C PRO A 62 12.02 -1.55 -13.94
N HIS A 63 11.63 -2.76 -13.53
CA HIS A 63 10.94 -3.72 -14.42
C HIS A 63 9.41 -3.58 -14.45
N PHE A 64 8.83 -2.92 -13.44
CA PHE A 64 7.40 -2.82 -13.20
C PHE A 64 6.92 -1.38 -12.97
N GLY A 65 7.85 -0.42 -13.02
CA GLY A 65 7.57 1.00 -12.77
C GLY A 65 7.66 1.35 -11.29
N THR A 66 8.32 2.47 -11.00
CA THR A 66 8.41 3.03 -9.65
C THR A 66 7.13 3.82 -9.35
N PRO A 67 6.39 3.51 -8.27
CA PRO A 67 5.22 4.30 -7.90
C PRO A 67 5.65 5.68 -7.38
N SER A 68 4.88 6.73 -7.71
CA SER A 68 5.07 8.03 -7.06
C SER A 68 4.68 7.92 -5.59
N ASN A 69 5.46 8.57 -4.72
CA ASN A 69 5.15 8.65 -3.29
C ASN A 69 3.75 9.26 -3.06
N ALA A 70 3.05 8.77 -2.04
CA ALA A 70 1.68 9.18 -1.72
C ALA A 70 1.57 10.54 -1.02
N ALA A 71 2.60 10.95 -0.26
CA ALA A 71 2.66 12.23 0.42
C ALA A 71 3.14 13.37 -0.49
N ASP A 72 4.15 13.11 -1.32
CA ASP A 72 4.70 14.07 -2.29
C ASP A 72 5.32 13.35 -3.49
N VAL A 73 4.81 13.62 -4.69
CA VAL A 73 5.23 12.97 -5.94
C VAL A 73 6.70 13.21 -6.32
N LEU A 74 7.35 14.22 -5.73
CA LEU A 74 8.78 14.51 -5.96
C LEU A 74 9.70 13.65 -5.09
N HIS A 75 9.16 12.92 -4.11
CA HIS A 75 9.92 12.08 -3.21
C HIS A 75 9.84 10.59 -3.59
N ILE A 76 10.82 9.82 -3.11
CA ILE A 76 10.83 8.36 -3.25
C ILE A 76 9.71 7.74 -2.41
N PRO A 77 9.04 6.67 -2.88
CA PRO A 77 7.96 6.00 -2.14
C PRO A 77 8.46 5.25 -0.89
N GLY A 78 9.76 4.95 -0.81
CA GLY A 78 10.33 4.04 0.16
C GLY A 78 10.14 2.59 -0.26
N GLY A 79 10.95 1.69 0.29
CA GLY A 79 10.98 0.31 -0.11
C GLY A 79 11.42 -0.62 1.03
N SER A 80 11.47 -1.93 0.77
CA SER A 80 11.17 -2.54 -0.52
C SER A 80 9.67 -2.69 -0.81
N SER A 81 8.79 -2.47 0.17
CA SER A 81 7.31 -2.58 -0.01
C SER A 81 6.70 -1.27 -0.53
N SER A 82 7.20 -0.78 -1.68
CA SER A 82 6.89 0.56 -2.20
C SER A 82 5.40 0.77 -2.50
N VAL A 83 4.78 -0.10 -3.29
CA VAL A 83 3.34 0.04 -3.62
C VAL A 83 2.45 -0.24 -2.42
N ALA A 84 2.87 -1.06 -1.45
CA ALA A 84 2.11 -1.30 -0.22
C ALA A 84 1.96 -0.04 0.64
N GLY A 85 3.03 0.76 0.79
CA GLY A 85 2.94 2.05 1.48
C GLY A 85 2.09 3.05 0.72
N VAL A 86 2.28 3.12 -0.60
CA VAL A 86 1.55 4.06 -1.48
C VAL A 86 0.06 3.73 -1.56
N SER A 87 -0.33 2.44 -1.62
CA SER A 87 -1.73 2.02 -1.72
C SER A 87 -2.52 2.40 -0.48
N VAL A 88 -1.94 2.22 0.71
CA VAL A 88 -2.52 2.68 1.98
C VAL A 88 -2.51 4.21 2.06
N GLY A 89 -1.39 4.84 1.73
CA GLY A 89 -1.23 6.31 1.77
C GLY A 89 -2.22 7.06 0.88
N ARG A 90 -2.60 6.47 -0.26
CA ARG A 90 -3.62 6.99 -1.19
C ARG A 90 -5.03 6.49 -0.92
N SER A 91 -5.25 5.72 0.16
CA SER A 91 -6.55 5.15 0.51
C SER A 91 -7.15 4.25 -0.58
N LEU A 92 -6.30 3.55 -1.35
CA LEU A 92 -6.74 2.53 -2.31
C LEU A 92 -7.11 1.22 -1.59
N VAL A 93 -6.46 0.96 -0.46
CA VAL A 93 -6.76 -0.16 0.45
C VAL A 93 -6.57 0.29 1.89
N ASP A 94 -7.33 -0.31 2.82
CA ASP A 94 -7.19 -0.01 4.26
C ASP A 94 -5.96 -0.69 4.89
N ILE A 95 -5.57 -1.85 4.35
CA ILE A 95 -4.51 -2.72 4.88
C ILE A 95 -3.63 -3.21 3.74
N ALA A 96 -2.32 -3.21 3.94
CA ALA A 96 -1.34 -3.84 3.06
C ALA A 96 -0.39 -4.74 3.86
N ILE A 97 -0.05 -5.90 3.30
CA ILE A 97 0.87 -6.88 3.89
C ILE A 97 2.21 -6.82 3.16
N GLY A 98 3.31 -6.73 3.91
CA GLY A 98 4.67 -6.71 3.37
C GLY A 98 5.66 -7.50 4.20
N SER A 99 6.94 -7.41 3.83
CA SER A 99 8.06 -8.02 4.56
C SER A 99 9.03 -6.95 5.05
N ASP A 100 9.57 -7.12 6.26
CA ASP A 100 10.48 -6.16 6.91
C ASP A 100 11.68 -6.90 7.49
N SER A 101 12.79 -6.92 6.74
CA SER A 101 14.07 -7.43 7.21
C SER A 101 14.99 -6.31 7.71
N GLY A 102 14.98 -5.16 7.03
CA GLY A 102 15.84 -4.00 7.34
C GLY A 102 15.10 -2.67 7.46
N GLY A 103 13.76 -2.66 7.38
CA GLY A 103 12.96 -1.44 7.34
C GLY A 103 11.86 -1.47 6.28
N SER A 104 11.76 -2.55 5.52
CA SER A 104 10.99 -2.59 4.28
C SER A 104 9.47 -2.44 4.41
N VAL A 105 8.91 -2.44 5.62
CA VAL A 105 7.53 -2.01 5.90
C VAL A 105 7.53 -0.64 6.58
N ARG A 106 8.42 -0.42 7.55
CA ARG A 106 8.52 0.83 8.32
C ARG A 106 8.86 2.06 7.46
N ILE A 107 9.81 1.93 6.54
CA ILE A 107 10.29 3.02 5.66
C ILE A 107 9.17 3.51 4.73
N PRO A 108 8.53 2.66 3.89
CA PRO A 108 7.44 3.12 3.04
C PRO A 108 6.23 3.61 3.86
N ALA A 109 5.97 3.05 5.04
CA ALA A 109 4.91 3.53 5.93
C ALA A 109 5.18 4.92 6.54
N ALA A 110 6.45 5.29 6.73
CA ALA A 110 6.84 6.61 7.17
C ALA A 110 6.78 7.63 6.02
N LEU A 111 7.26 7.24 4.84
CA LEU A 111 7.35 8.12 3.68
C LEU A 111 6.02 8.33 2.94
N SER A 112 5.11 7.35 2.96
CA SER A 112 3.84 7.41 2.24
C SER A 112 2.68 7.96 3.05
N ARG A 113 2.92 8.47 4.27
CA ARG A 113 1.86 9.09 5.07
C ARG A 113 1.63 10.53 4.59
N PRO A 114 0.46 10.85 3.99
CA PRO A 114 0.16 12.23 3.67
C PRO A 114 0.03 13.02 4.98
N CYS A 115 0.90 14.01 5.16
CA CYS A 115 0.68 15.02 6.19
C CYS A 115 -0.57 15.80 5.79
N ARG A 116 -1.70 15.55 6.47
CA ARG A 116 -2.87 16.41 6.32
C ARG A 116 -2.48 17.80 6.78
N ARG A 117 -2.34 18.74 5.84
CA ARG A 117 -2.24 20.16 6.18
C ARG A 117 -3.56 20.56 6.84
N TRP A 118 -3.50 20.82 8.14
CA TRP A 118 -4.60 21.46 8.85
C TRP A 118 -4.66 22.91 8.39
N SER A 119 -5.66 23.25 7.57
CA SER A 119 -6.00 24.63 7.27
C SER A 119 -7.14 25.04 8.19
N SER A 120 -6.96 26.11 8.95
CA SER A 120 -8.02 26.70 9.78
C SER A 120 -9.19 27.27 8.98
N ALA A 121 -9.08 27.33 7.64
CA ALA A 121 -10.03 28.02 6.77
C ALA A 121 -11.25 27.16 6.33
N GLY A 122 -11.63 26.12 7.08
CA GLY A 122 -12.60 25.13 6.60
C GLY A 122 -13.55 24.55 7.63
N LEU A 123 -13.76 25.18 8.79
CA LEU A 123 -14.89 24.80 9.63
C LEU A 123 -16.18 25.25 8.90
N PRO A 124 -17.08 24.32 8.50
CA PRO A 124 -18.39 24.74 8.04
C PRO A 124 -19.07 25.47 9.19
N THR A 125 -19.35 26.76 9.00
CA THR A 125 -20.19 27.52 9.91
C THR A 125 -21.54 26.79 9.97
N PRO A 126 -22.06 26.42 11.16
CA PRO A 126 -23.35 25.77 11.27
C PRO A 126 -24.42 26.74 10.75
N ARG A 127 -24.94 26.47 9.55
CA ARG A 127 -26.14 27.13 9.05
C ARG A 127 -27.35 26.47 9.71
N HIS A 128 -28.15 27.31 10.37
CA HIS A 128 -29.55 27.11 10.80
C HIS A 128 -29.81 26.42 12.14
N LEU A 129 -29.88 27.24 13.18
CA LEU A 129 -31.03 27.25 14.10
C LEU A 129 -31.57 28.69 14.19
N ARG A 130 -32.37 29.10 13.20
CA ARG A 130 -33.34 30.19 13.39
C ARG A 130 -34.71 29.55 13.49
N GLY A 131 -35.21 29.43 14.71
CA GLY A 131 -36.54 28.90 14.97
C GLY A 131 -36.75 28.69 16.46
N ALA A 132 -36.91 29.78 17.20
CA ALA A 132 -37.73 29.91 18.41
C ALA A 132 -37.26 31.12 19.22
N THR A 133 -37.93 32.26 19.05
CA THR A 133 -38.20 33.24 20.11
C THR A 133 -39.04 34.39 19.56
N ARG A 134 -40.35 34.36 19.84
CA ARG A 134 -41.10 35.38 20.62
C ARG A 134 -42.58 35.42 20.21
N ARG A 135 -43.40 35.19 21.24
CA ARG A 135 -44.79 35.61 21.47
C ARG A 135 -45.88 34.94 20.65
#